data_AF-A0A9W9H9B7-F1
#
_entry.id   AF-A0A9W9H9B7-F1
#
_cell.length_a   1.000
_cell.length_b   1.000
_cell.length_c   1.000
_cell.angle_alpha   90.00
_cell.angle_beta   90.00
_cell.angle_gamma   90.00
#
_symmetry.space_group_name_H-M   'P 1'
#
loop_
_entity.id
_entity.type
_entity.pdbx_description
1 polymer ?
#
loop_
_entity_poly.entity_id
_entity_poly.type
_entity_poly.pdbx_seq_one_letter_code
_entity_poly.pdbx_strand_id
1 'polypeptide(L)'
;MDGLHNEHEAKVEQDQGTGSAPPGYLNELPVFTEMQDLGQQPVQLPPNEAQHALVAEPFQPLVEELKRLVQDDPQFAHQAAQIVRLYRRLYETYIARKSETQRLEQANGELRTANLQLRQEGEYLKGRYAEQGDELAYFGQAFDKLSTGIGRLLANSGGCCSEPMYEAASKVNEEAP
;
A
#
# COMPACT_ATOMS: atom_id res chain seq x y z
N MET A 1 12.44 -23.14 -38.25
CA MET A 1 13.84 -22.70 -38.31
C MET A 1 13.78 -21.19 -38.33
N ASP A 2 14.23 -20.58 -37.24
CA ASP A 2 14.81 -19.23 -37.11
C ASP A 2 14.70 -18.87 -35.63
N GLY A 3 15.77 -19.22 -34.92
CA GLY A 3 16.00 -18.80 -33.55
C GLY A 3 16.74 -17.48 -33.54
N LEU A 4 16.54 -16.70 -32.48
CA LEU A 4 17.56 -15.82 -31.92
C LEU A 4 17.43 -15.84 -30.40
N HIS A 5 18.47 -16.35 -29.75
CA HIS A 5 18.80 -16.13 -28.35
C HIS A 5 18.99 -14.64 -28.07
N ASN A 6 18.65 -14.17 -26.87
CA ASN A 6 19.71 -13.69 -25.98
C ASN A 6 19.28 -13.63 -24.51
N GLU A 7 20.21 -14.02 -23.67
CA GLU A 7 20.17 -14.11 -22.21
C GLU A 7 20.56 -12.78 -21.54
N HIS A 8 20.12 -12.66 -20.28
CA HIS A 8 20.73 -11.98 -19.12
C HIS A 8 21.68 -10.79 -19.31
N GLU A 9 21.37 -9.68 -18.61
CA GLU A 9 22.29 -9.13 -17.59
C GLU A 9 21.60 -8.09 -16.70
N ALA A 10 21.55 -8.40 -15.40
CA ALA A 10 21.23 -7.47 -14.34
C ALA A 10 22.50 -6.67 -14.02
N LYS A 11 22.42 -5.34 -14.08
CA LYS A 11 23.51 -4.47 -13.61
C LYS A 11 23.09 -3.81 -12.31
N VAL A 12 23.65 -4.34 -11.23
CA VAL A 12 23.77 -3.72 -9.92
C VAL A 12 24.64 -2.47 -10.08
N GLU A 13 24.12 -1.31 -9.73
CA GLU A 13 24.93 -0.12 -9.47
C GLU A 13 24.87 0.19 -7.98
N GLN A 14 26.05 0.09 -7.37
CA GLN A 14 26.33 0.20 -5.97
C GLN A 14 26.99 1.57 -5.80
N ASP A 15 26.28 2.55 -5.22
CA ASP A 15 26.87 3.83 -4.84
C ASP A 15 26.98 3.91 -3.31
N GLN A 16 28.22 4.06 -2.84
CA GLN A 16 28.57 4.15 -1.43
C GLN A 16 28.58 5.62 -1.01
N GLY A 17 27.68 5.91 -0.08
CA GLY A 17 27.60 7.01 0.87
C GLY A 17 28.61 8.17 0.85
N THR A 18 28.06 9.38 1.03
CA THR A 18 28.65 10.34 1.96
C THR A 18 27.51 11.11 2.64
N GLY A 19 27.52 11.10 3.97
CA GLY A 19 26.42 11.57 4.80
C GLY A 19 26.24 13.09 4.84
N SER A 20 25.04 13.49 5.23
CA SER A 20 24.79 14.67 6.06
C SER A 20 23.41 14.53 6.70
N ALA A 21 23.38 14.43 8.03
CA ALA A 21 22.17 14.61 8.83
C ALA A 21 21.82 16.10 8.92
N PRO A 22 20.54 16.44 9.10
CA PRO A 22 20.17 17.49 10.04
C PRO A 22 19.13 17.04 11.08
N PRO A 23 18.98 17.81 12.17
CA PRO A 23 18.50 17.33 13.45
C PRO A 23 16.98 17.33 13.55
N GLY A 24 16.47 16.40 14.35
CA GLY A 24 15.05 16.09 14.46
C GLY A 24 14.20 17.12 15.19
N TYR A 25 12.89 16.92 15.05
CA TYR A 25 11.95 17.07 16.16
C TYR A 25 10.97 15.89 16.13
N LEU A 26 10.82 15.34 17.33
CA LEU A 26 10.04 14.20 17.74
C LEU A 26 8.56 14.39 17.41
N ASN A 27 7.95 13.42 16.74
CA ASN A 27 6.60 12.97 17.02
C ASN A 27 6.57 11.45 16.85
N GLU A 28 6.08 10.81 17.91
CA GLU A 28 6.27 9.41 18.24
C GLU A 28 5.70 8.46 17.18
N LEU A 29 6.58 7.64 16.60
CA LEU A 29 6.19 6.42 15.90
C LEU A 29 5.79 5.36 16.94
N PRO A 30 4.69 4.62 16.75
CA PRO A 30 4.39 3.50 17.62
C PRO A 30 5.51 2.46 17.49
N VAL A 31 6.09 2.14 18.64
CA VAL A 31 7.12 1.13 18.85
C VAL A 31 6.67 -0.20 18.25
N PHE A 32 7.30 -0.64 17.16
CA PHE A 32 7.26 -2.04 16.76
C PHE A 32 8.18 -2.82 17.70
N THR A 33 7.60 -3.30 18.80
CA THR A 33 8.27 -4.24 19.70
C THR A 33 8.23 -5.63 19.08
N GLU A 34 9.43 -6.16 18.86
CA GLU A 34 9.83 -7.57 18.79
C GLU A 34 9.28 -8.46 17.65
N MET A 35 10.19 -8.74 16.71
CA MET A 35 10.23 -10.02 16.01
C MET A 35 10.52 -11.13 17.02
N GLN A 36 9.47 -11.75 17.58
CA GLN A 36 9.58 -13.05 18.23
C GLN A 36 9.24 -14.13 17.20
N ASP A 37 10.26 -14.95 16.93
CA ASP A 37 10.15 -16.31 16.41
C ASP A 37 9.17 -17.11 17.28
N LEU A 38 7.95 -17.29 16.77
CA LEU A 38 6.99 -18.26 17.30
C LEU A 38 6.70 -19.26 16.19
N GLY A 39 7.47 -20.34 16.23
CA GLY A 39 7.20 -21.56 15.49
C GLY A 39 5.74 -22.00 15.65
N GLN A 40 5.18 -22.45 14.53
CA GLN A 40 4.03 -23.35 14.42
C GLN A 40 2.98 -23.23 15.53
N GLN A 41 2.18 -22.15 15.50
CA GLN A 41 0.89 -22.19 16.16
C GLN A 41 -0.08 -23.05 15.31
N PRO A 42 -0.78 -24.02 15.91
CA PRO A 42 -1.83 -24.74 15.20
C PRO A 42 -2.93 -23.75 14.84
N VAL A 43 -3.38 -23.79 13.59
CA VAL A 43 -4.55 -23.06 13.09
C VAL A 43 -5.73 -23.37 14.02
N GLN A 44 -6.05 -22.44 14.92
CA GLN A 44 -7.26 -22.55 15.73
C GLN A 44 -8.43 -22.33 14.80
N LEU A 45 -9.13 -23.44 14.50
CA LEU A 45 -10.43 -23.41 13.86
C LEU A 45 -11.36 -22.45 14.62
N PRO A 46 -12.12 -21.57 13.93
CA PRO A 46 -13.07 -20.70 14.60
C PRO A 46 -14.09 -21.54 15.40
N PRO A 47 -14.57 -21.05 16.57
CA PRO A 47 -15.44 -21.80 17.49
C PRO A 47 -16.75 -22.30 16.87
N ASN A 48 -17.10 -21.83 15.67
CA ASN A 48 -18.32 -22.16 14.97
C ASN A 48 -18.23 -23.48 14.19
N GLU A 49 -17.03 -23.98 13.89
CA GLU A 49 -16.87 -25.28 13.20
C GLU A 49 -16.99 -26.47 14.17
N ALA A 50 -16.71 -26.25 15.46
CA ALA A 50 -16.87 -27.26 16.50
C ALA A 50 -18.33 -27.50 16.91
N GLN A 51 -19.22 -26.50 16.75
CA GLN A 51 -20.63 -26.61 17.14
C GLN A 51 -21.48 -27.40 16.13
N HIS A 52 -21.06 -27.47 14.87
CA HIS A 52 -21.72 -28.29 13.85
C HIS A 52 -21.23 -29.75 13.82
N ALA A 53 -20.12 -30.07 14.50
CA ALA A 53 -19.57 -31.42 14.61
C ALA A 53 -20.19 -32.26 15.75
N LEU A 54 -21.01 -31.66 16.62
CA LEU A 54 -21.62 -32.33 17.77
C LEU A 54 -23.00 -32.93 17.48
N VAL A 55 -23.55 -32.73 16.27
CA VAL A 55 -24.83 -33.31 15.88
C VAL A 55 -24.53 -34.65 15.21
N ALA A 56 -24.75 -35.75 15.95
CA ALA A 56 -24.76 -37.15 15.54
C ALA A 56 -24.15 -37.47 14.15
N GLU A 57 -23.11 -38.31 14.12
CA GLU A 57 -22.49 -38.76 12.86
C GLU A 57 -23.60 -39.12 11.84
N PRO A 58 -23.75 -38.40 10.71
CA PRO A 58 -24.96 -38.50 9.88
C PRO A 58 -25.18 -39.90 9.29
N PHE A 59 -24.17 -40.76 9.38
CA PHE A 59 -24.17 -42.14 8.94
C PHE A 59 -24.47 -43.15 10.03
N GLN A 60 -24.58 -42.75 11.30
CA GLN A 60 -24.79 -43.65 12.43
C GLN A 60 -26.05 -44.54 12.26
N PRO A 61 -27.20 -44.04 11.75
CA PRO A 61 -28.34 -44.90 11.46
C PRO A 61 -28.06 -45.96 10.38
N LEU A 62 -27.30 -45.61 9.35
CA LEU A 62 -26.91 -46.56 8.31
C LEU A 62 -25.91 -47.60 8.81
N VAL A 63 -24.97 -47.20 9.67
CA VAL A 63 -24.01 -48.14 10.30
C VAL A 63 -24.76 -49.17 11.15
N GLU A 64 -25.81 -48.75 11.83
CA GLU A 64 -26.62 -49.62 12.68
C GLU A 64 -27.48 -50.58 11.87
N GLU A 65 -28.01 -50.13 10.72
CA GLU A 65 -28.72 -51.00 9.79
C GLU A 65 -27.78 -52.01 9.11
N LEU A 66 -26.57 -51.59 8.74
CA LEU A 66 -25.54 -52.49 8.22
C LEU A 66 -25.19 -53.60 9.22
N LYS A 67 -25.11 -53.30 10.53
CA LYS A 67 -24.85 -54.31 11.57
C LYS A 67 -25.94 -55.37 11.66
N ARG A 68 -27.21 -54.99 11.44
CA ARG A 68 -28.33 -55.95 11.37
C ARG A 68 -28.23 -56.78 10.09
N LEU A 69 -28.01 -56.11 8.97
CA LEU A 69 -27.92 -56.75 7.66
C LEU A 69 -26.79 -57.77 7.55
N VAL A 70 -25.66 -57.56 8.24
CA VAL A 70 -24.57 -58.56 8.32
C VAL A 70 -25.05 -59.91 8.88
N GLN A 71 -26.05 -59.91 9.76
CA GLN A 71 -26.62 -61.13 10.35
C GLN A 71 -27.54 -61.86 9.38
N ASP A 72 -28.29 -61.11 8.56
CA ASP A 72 -29.30 -61.66 7.64
C ASP A 72 -28.70 -62.05 6.28
N ASP A 73 -27.86 -61.19 5.69
CA ASP A 73 -27.18 -61.40 4.41
C ASP A 73 -25.80 -60.71 4.40
N PRO A 74 -24.71 -61.46 4.69
CA PRO A 74 -23.37 -60.89 4.77
C PRO A 74 -22.83 -60.41 3.40
N GLN A 75 -23.28 -60.99 2.28
CA GLN A 75 -22.80 -60.58 0.96
C GLN A 75 -23.43 -59.25 0.56
N PHE A 76 -24.74 -59.10 0.77
CA PHE A 76 -25.42 -57.85 0.52
C PHE A 76 -24.97 -56.75 1.49
N ALA A 77 -24.76 -57.08 2.76
CA ALA A 77 -24.20 -56.14 3.74
C ALA A 77 -22.82 -55.61 3.34
N HIS A 78 -21.96 -56.46 2.74
CA HIS A 78 -20.66 -56.02 2.24
C HIS A 78 -20.80 -55.00 1.10
N GLN A 79 -21.68 -55.25 0.14
CA GLN A 79 -21.94 -54.31 -0.96
C GLN A 79 -22.52 -52.98 -0.45
N ALA A 80 -23.49 -53.06 0.46
CA ALA A 80 -24.08 -51.89 1.10
C ALA A 80 -23.03 -51.08 1.88
N ALA A 81 -22.13 -51.74 2.63
CA ALA A 81 -21.06 -51.08 3.37
C ALA A 81 -20.07 -50.36 2.42
N GLN A 82 -19.77 -50.92 1.25
CA GLN A 82 -18.94 -50.23 0.26
C GLN A 82 -19.58 -48.93 -0.23
N ILE A 83 -20.89 -48.95 -0.50
CA ILE A 83 -21.65 -47.76 -0.93
C ILE A 83 -21.66 -46.71 0.18
N VAL A 84 -21.97 -47.10 1.41
CA VAL A 84 -21.99 -46.18 2.57
C VAL A 84 -20.62 -45.53 2.77
N ARG A 85 -19.54 -46.30 2.63
CA ARG A 85 -18.17 -45.76 2.72
C ARG A 85 -17.88 -44.71 1.64
N LEU A 86 -18.28 -44.97 0.39
CA LEU A 86 -18.08 -44.02 -0.71
C LEU A 86 -18.87 -42.73 -0.47
N TYR A 87 -20.13 -42.86 -0.07
CA TYR A 87 -20.99 -41.71 0.19
C TYR A 87 -20.52 -40.90 1.40
N ARG A 88 -20.06 -41.56 2.47
CA ARG A 88 -19.44 -40.89 3.62
C ARG A 88 -18.25 -40.04 3.20
N ARG A 89 -17.34 -40.59 2.38
CA ARG A 89 -16.18 -39.84 1.86
C ARG A 89 -16.60 -38.64 1.00
N LEU A 90 -17.65 -38.80 0.18
CA LEU A 90 -18.20 -37.71 -0.62
C LEU A 90 -18.77 -36.60 0.28
N TYR A 91 -19.50 -36.97 1.33
CA TYR A 91 -20.06 -36.04 2.31
C TYR A 91 -18.96 -35.27 3.05
N GLU A 92 -17.94 -35.97 3.56
CA GLU A 92 -16.78 -35.36 4.22
C GLU A 92 -16.08 -34.35 3.29
N THR A 93 -15.89 -34.72 2.02
CA THR A 93 -15.30 -33.84 1.00
C THR A 93 -16.18 -32.63 0.72
N TYR A 94 -17.50 -32.81 0.66
CA TYR A 94 -18.46 -31.74 0.46
C TYR A 94 -18.43 -30.73 1.61
N ILE A 95 -18.44 -31.21 2.86
CA ILE A 95 -18.38 -30.35 4.04
C ILE A 95 -17.07 -29.57 4.09
N ALA A 96 -15.93 -30.24 3.86
CA ALA A 96 -14.62 -29.58 3.82
C ALA A 96 -14.54 -28.52 2.72
N ARG A 97 -15.08 -28.81 1.53
CA ARG A 97 -15.15 -27.81 0.44
C ARG A 97 -16.05 -26.65 0.83
N LYS A 98 -17.18 -26.91 1.47
CA LYS A 98 -18.15 -25.88 1.86
C LYS A 98 -17.56 -24.92 2.90
N SER A 99 -16.88 -25.43 3.92
CA SER A 99 -16.21 -24.59 4.92
C SER A 99 -15.09 -23.77 4.27
N GLU A 100 -14.32 -24.36 3.36
CA GLU A 100 -13.28 -23.63 2.63
C GLU A 100 -13.86 -22.51 1.75
N THR A 101 -14.93 -22.77 1.00
CA THR A 101 -15.63 -21.75 0.22
C THR A 101 -16.11 -20.60 1.11
N GLN A 102 -16.70 -20.90 2.27
CA GLN A 102 -17.16 -19.89 3.22
C GLN A 102 -16.00 -19.03 3.76
N ARG A 103 -14.87 -19.66 4.09
CA ARG A 103 -13.66 -18.96 4.54
C ARG A 103 -13.12 -18.03 3.47
N LEU A 104 -13.08 -18.49 2.21
CA LEU A 104 -12.64 -17.67 1.08
C LEU A 104 -13.60 -16.51 0.79
N GLU A 105 -14.91 -16.72 0.88
CA GLU A 105 -15.90 -15.67 0.72
C GLU A 105 -15.74 -14.57 1.79
N GLN A 106 -15.51 -14.96 3.04
CA GLN A 106 -15.25 -14.02 4.13
C GLN A 106 -13.98 -13.20 3.86
N ALA A 107 -12.86 -13.86 3.57
CA ALA A 107 -11.59 -13.19 3.30
C ALA A 107 -11.68 -12.25 2.08
N ASN A 108 -12.44 -12.64 1.04
CA ASN A 108 -12.68 -11.78 -0.11
C ASN A 108 -13.52 -10.53 0.27
N GLY A 109 -14.51 -10.71 1.16
CA GLY A 109 -15.28 -9.60 1.72
C GLY A 109 -14.43 -8.60 2.49
N GLU A 110 -13.53 -9.08 3.35
CA GLU A 110 -12.56 -8.26 4.08
C GLU A 110 -11.63 -7.52 3.11
N LEU A 111 -11.10 -8.22 2.10
CA LEU A 111 -10.22 -7.63 1.08
C LEU A 111 -10.93 -6.54 0.26
N ARG A 112 -12.19 -6.75 -0.13
CA ARG A 112 -12.98 -5.72 -0.85
C ARG A 112 -13.18 -4.48 0.00
N THR A 113 -13.44 -4.65 1.30
CA THR A 113 -13.58 -3.54 2.23
C THR A 113 -12.28 -2.76 2.37
N ALA A 114 -11.15 -3.44 2.57
CA ALA A 114 -9.84 -2.80 2.64
C ALA A 114 -9.47 -2.09 1.32
N ASN A 115 -9.76 -2.70 0.17
CA ASN A 115 -9.51 -2.09 -1.13
C ASN A 115 -10.33 -0.81 -1.35
N LEU A 116 -11.59 -0.81 -0.90
CA LEU A 116 -12.43 0.38 -0.95
C LEU A 116 -11.85 1.53 -0.10
N GLN A 117 -11.38 1.22 1.12
CA GLN A 117 -10.74 2.20 2.00
C GLN A 117 -9.49 2.79 1.37
N LEU A 118 -8.59 1.95 0.84
CA LEU A 118 -7.36 2.40 0.17
C LEU A 118 -7.66 3.28 -1.05
N ARG A 119 -8.73 2.97 -1.80
CA ARG A 119 -9.15 3.81 -2.93
C ARG A 119 -9.64 5.18 -2.46
N GLN A 120 -10.42 5.23 -1.38
CA GLN A 120 -10.89 6.50 -0.82
C GLN A 120 -9.73 7.36 -0.30
N GLU A 121 -8.77 6.75 0.41
CA GLU A 121 -7.57 7.41 0.88
C GLU A 121 -6.70 7.90 -0.28
N GLY A 122 -6.54 7.09 -1.34
CA GLY A 122 -5.83 7.46 -2.56
C GLY A 122 -6.44 8.69 -3.24
N GLU A 123 -7.77 8.75 -3.40
CA GLU A 123 -8.44 9.91 -3.97
C GLU A 123 -8.34 11.14 -3.06
N TYR A 124 -8.43 10.96 -1.74
CA TYR A 124 -8.23 12.04 -0.78
C TYR A 124 -6.83 12.65 -0.89
N LEU A 125 -5.78 11.80 -0.88
CA LEU A 125 -4.40 12.24 -1.00
C LEU A 125 -4.15 12.95 -2.33
N LYS A 126 -4.70 12.41 -3.42
CA LYS A 126 -4.61 13.03 -4.75
C LYS A 126 -5.20 14.44 -4.77
N GLY A 127 -6.35 14.64 -4.11
CA GLY A 127 -6.93 15.97 -3.93
C GLY A 127 -6.00 16.92 -3.16
N ARG A 128 -5.43 16.46 -2.04
CA ARG A 128 -4.47 17.24 -1.24
C ARG A 128 -3.22 17.64 -2.03
N TYR A 129 -2.69 16.76 -2.87
CA TYR A 129 -1.54 17.08 -3.73
C TYR A 129 -1.88 18.12 -4.79
N ALA A 130 -3.10 18.09 -5.35
CA ALA A 130 -3.54 19.11 -6.31
C ALA A 130 -3.65 20.49 -5.63
N GLU A 131 -4.25 20.55 -4.44
CA GLU A 131 -4.36 21.79 -3.65
C GLU A 131 -2.98 22.38 -3.32
N GLN A 132 -2.03 21.56 -2.90
CA GLN A 132 -0.65 22.00 -2.66
C GLN A 132 -0.01 22.52 -3.95
N GLY A 133 -0.23 21.84 -5.08
CA GLY A 133 0.24 22.31 -6.39
C GLY A 133 -0.26 23.72 -6.72
N ASP A 134 -1.55 23.98 -6.51
CA ASP A 134 -2.15 25.30 -6.73
C ASP A 134 -1.57 26.37 -5.79
N GLU A 135 -1.36 26.03 -4.51
CA GLU A 135 -0.77 26.91 -3.51
C GLU A 135 0.69 27.27 -3.86
N LEU A 136 1.50 26.28 -4.27
CA LEU A 136 2.87 26.53 -4.73
C LEU A 136 2.89 27.42 -5.98
N ALA A 137 1.98 27.19 -6.94
CA ALA A 137 1.88 28.02 -8.14
C ALA A 137 1.54 29.49 -7.78
N TYR A 138 0.63 29.69 -6.82
CA TYR A 138 0.33 31.02 -6.29
C TYR A 138 1.57 31.70 -5.69
N PHE A 139 2.31 31.00 -4.82
CA PHE A 139 3.52 31.56 -4.22
C PHE A 139 4.61 31.87 -5.26
N GLY A 140 4.79 31.00 -6.26
CA GLY A 140 5.68 31.25 -7.39
C GLY A 140 5.33 32.57 -8.09
N GLN A 141 4.06 32.78 -8.43
CA GLN A 141 3.60 34.02 -9.06
C GLN A 141 3.81 35.25 -8.15
N ALA A 142 3.58 35.13 -6.86
CA ALA A 142 3.82 36.21 -5.91
C ALA A 142 5.32 36.57 -5.83
N PHE A 143 6.20 35.57 -5.82
CA PHE A 143 7.65 35.76 -5.84
C PHE A 143 8.13 36.43 -7.13
N ASP A 144 7.59 36.02 -8.28
CA ASP A 144 7.92 36.64 -9.57
C ASP A 144 7.53 38.11 -9.61
N LYS A 145 6.32 38.44 -9.12
CA LYS A 145 5.84 39.82 -9.01
C LYS A 145 6.73 40.65 -8.09
N LEU A 146 7.12 40.09 -6.94
CA LEU A 146 7.99 40.76 -5.97
C LEU A 146 9.37 41.03 -6.57
N SER A 147 9.99 40.01 -7.16
CA SER A 147 11.31 40.10 -7.79
C SER A 147 11.32 41.11 -8.93
N THR A 148 10.28 41.09 -9.77
CA THR A 148 10.09 42.08 -10.84
C THR A 148 9.91 43.50 -10.28
N GLY A 149 9.17 43.66 -9.18
CA GLY A 149 9.00 44.93 -8.48
C GLY A 149 10.33 45.49 -7.98
N ILE A 150 11.12 44.67 -7.28
CA ILE A 150 12.45 45.03 -6.78
C ILE A 150 13.39 45.40 -7.93
N GLY A 151 13.43 44.59 -8.99
CA GLY A 151 14.24 44.87 -10.17
C GLY A 151 13.94 46.23 -10.80
N ARG A 152 12.66 46.60 -10.91
CA ARG A 152 12.24 47.92 -11.40
C ARG A 152 12.67 49.07 -10.48
N LEU A 153 12.55 48.90 -9.17
CA LEU A 153 12.98 49.91 -8.19
C LEU A 153 14.49 50.17 -8.28
N LEU A 154 15.29 49.10 -8.35
CA LEU A 154 16.74 49.20 -8.48
C LEU A 154 17.14 49.90 -9.79
N ALA A 155 16.53 49.52 -10.92
CA ALA A 155 16.78 50.15 -12.21
C ALA A 155 16.46 51.65 -12.20
N ASN A 156 15.37 52.06 -11.55
CA ASN A 156 14.99 53.47 -11.43
C ASN A 156 15.92 54.26 -10.50
N SER A 157 16.54 53.62 -9.50
CA SER A 157 17.45 54.27 -8.55
C SER A 157 18.85 54.53 -9.10
N GLY A 158 19.29 53.79 -10.11
CA GLY A 158 20.63 53.93 -10.73
C GLY A 158 20.78 55.12 -11.69
N GLY A 159 19.70 55.88 -11.95
CA GLY A 159 19.69 56.98 -12.93
C GLY A 159 20.03 58.38 -12.40
N CYS A 160 20.36 58.54 -11.12
CA CYS A 160 20.45 59.87 -10.48
C CYS A 160 21.88 60.40 -10.26
N CYS A 161 22.89 59.89 -10.96
CA CYS A 161 24.27 60.40 -10.85
C CYS A 161 24.86 60.69 -12.23
N SER A 162 24.54 61.85 -12.80
CA SER A 162 25.41 62.54 -13.74
C SER A 162 25.05 64.02 -13.76
N GLU A 163 25.50 64.76 -12.75
CA GLU A 163 25.82 66.18 -12.94
C GLU A 163 27.29 66.27 -13.39
N PRO A 164 27.58 66.77 -14.61
CA PRO A 164 28.93 67.18 -14.96
C PRO A 164 29.25 68.49 -14.21
N MET A 165 29.93 68.36 -13.07
CA MET A 165 30.40 69.47 -12.22
C MET A 165 31.67 70.14 -12.77
N TYR A 166 31.72 70.61 -14.03
CA TYR A 166 32.84 71.47 -14.43
C TYR A 166 32.47 72.44 -15.58
N GLU A 167 32.17 73.69 -15.25
CA GLU A 167 32.54 74.79 -16.15
C GLU A 167 32.91 76.07 -15.37
N ALA A 168 34.23 76.13 -15.10
CA ALA A 168 35.10 77.30 -15.09
C ALA A 168 34.56 78.66 -14.61
N ALA A 169 34.80 78.94 -13.32
CA ALA A 169 35.11 80.29 -12.87
C ALA A 169 36.59 80.62 -13.20
N SER A 170 36.83 81.46 -14.20
CA SER A 170 38.05 82.29 -14.29
C SER A 170 37.95 83.23 -15.48
N LYS A 171 37.65 84.52 -15.23
CA LYS A 171 38.32 85.70 -15.78
C LYS A 171 37.86 86.95 -15.01
N VAL A 172 38.51 87.25 -13.90
CA VAL A 172 38.57 88.60 -13.32
C VAL A 172 40.03 88.84 -12.91
N ASN A 173 40.53 90.04 -13.25
CA ASN A 173 41.91 90.56 -13.22
C ASN A 173 42.65 90.34 -14.56
N GLU A 174 43.27 91.34 -15.19
CA GLU A 174 43.88 92.56 -14.64
C GLU A 174 43.55 93.83 -15.42
N GLU A 175 43.45 94.90 -14.64
CA GLU A 175 43.45 96.32 -14.97
C GLU A 175 44.87 96.74 -15.45
N ALA A 176 44.93 97.63 -16.43
CA ALA A 176 46.14 98.31 -16.90
C ALA A 176 46.17 99.75 -16.35
N PRO A 177 47.20 100.58 -16.65
CA PRO A 177 48.65 100.41 -16.55
C PRO A 177 49.28 101.27 -15.43
#